data_AF-A0A1E3KG35-F1
#
_entry.id   AF-A0A1E3KG35-F1
#
_cell.length_a   1.000
_cell.length_b   1.000
_cell.length_c   1.000
_cell.angle_alpha   90.00
_cell.angle_beta   90.00
_cell.angle_gamma   90.00
#
_symmetry.space_group_name_H-M   'P 1'
#
loop_
_entity.id
_entity.type
_entity.pdbx_description
1 polymer ?
#
loop_
_entity_poly.entity_id
_entity_poly.type
_entity_poly.pdbx_seq_one_letter_code
_entity_poly.pdbx_strand_id
1 'polypeptide(L)'
;MASKLFSPLISPALRFLPWVPTTLLTLPPSIALHIALHPSPSLPNFVASPVTSPLHLPLFFTLGSIPIFYFLGLVTNNISWVDRSWPLYPPVISCMIFVWALINHASLSYAGNIPRITLMFGLQLIWSTRLLSHATKRGFYDLKGQDYRYTVVQKIVPRWAFALIHFFVVAIAQPILLFALCLPLYAALVSAPLPQDQPWSIPFSAVAGLLPSRLRTAVPLETPVLAVSDYIMTAISLFIIVVEWQADKQMYAFQTGKHNLISSLPNDQLIHPSPPTSEDQPLIQKEGLPKPSPYPVSHHPGYPTRGMWRLSRHPNFAAEQLFWVSQGLFAAFTGAASGTAEQGWFMRTALGPCFALSLLFCSSTFLTEWISGRKYPSFKRYKQLVGEFLPQETALLWLWGVVRGTRGQLVKEIYEAPRPVTMARPSEQHY
;
A
#
# COMPACT_ATOMS: atom_id res chain seq x y z
N MET A 1 44.21 21.89 -8.62
CA MET A 1 43.24 22.99 -8.39
C MET A 1 41.81 22.48 -8.14
N ALA A 2 41.34 21.43 -8.83
CA ALA A 2 40.01 20.84 -8.62
C ALA A 2 39.74 20.27 -7.20
N SER A 3 40.73 19.67 -6.53
CA SER A 3 40.54 19.03 -5.21
C SER A 3 40.17 20.00 -4.08
N LYS A 4 40.56 21.28 -4.17
CA LYS A 4 40.21 22.31 -3.18
C LYS A 4 38.80 22.88 -3.36
N LEU A 5 38.22 22.77 -4.57
CA LEU A 5 36.88 23.27 -4.89
C LEU A 5 35.77 22.27 -4.50
N PHE A 6 36.04 20.96 -4.59
CA PHE A 6 35.06 19.93 -4.25
C PHE A 6 35.08 19.51 -2.78
N SER A 7 36.20 19.69 -2.07
CA SER A 7 36.35 19.35 -0.65
C SER A 7 35.23 19.89 0.26
N PRO A 8 34.84 21.18 0.20
CA PRO A 8 33.78 21.71 1.07
C PRO A 8 32.37 21.22 0.71
N LEU A 9 32.13 20.72 -0.50
CA LEU A 9 30.84 20.14 -0.92
C LEU A 9 30.74 18.63 -0.62
N ILE A 10 31.87 17.91 -0.72
CA ILE A 10 31.93 16.47 -0.50
C ILE A 10 32.00 16.14 1.00
N SER A 11 32.73 16.94 1.79
CA SER A 11 32.93 16.66 3.22
C SER A 11 31.62 16.54 4.03
N PRO A 12 30.60 17.40 3.83
CA PRO A 12 29.29 17.22 4.46
C PRO A 12 28.56 15.97 3.99
N ALA A 13 28.64 15.65 2.69
CA ALA A 13 27.99 14.47 2.11
C ALA A 13 28.57 13.15 2.65
N LEU A 14 29.89 13.11 2.89
CA LEU A 14 30.57 11.93 3.47
C LEU A 14 30.07 11.59 4.89
N ARG A 15 29.56 12.56 5.65
CA ARG A 15 28.94 12.30 6.98
C ARG A 15 27.69 11.44 6.87
N PHE A 16 27.01 11.48 5.73
CA PHE A 16 25.81 10.69 5.46
C PHE A 16 26.13 9.33 4.84
N LEU A 17 27.37 9.08 4.40
CA LEU A 17 27.78 7.83 3.77
C LEU A 17 27.50 6.58 4.62
N PRO A 18 27.70 6.58 5.96
CA PRO A 18 27.33 5.43 6.80
C PRO A 18 25.83 5.12 6.85
N TRP A 19 24.98 6.07 6.44
CA TRP A 19 23.54 5.92 6.41
C TRP A 19 23.01 5.51 5.03
N VAL A 20 23.88 5.51 4.01
CA VAL A 20 23.53 5.03 2.67
C VAL A 20 23.48 3.50 2.71
N PRO A 21 22.41 2.87 2.20
CA PRO A 21 22.34 1.41 2.14
C PRO A 21 23.55 0.82 1.42
N THR A 22 24.22 -0.14 2.04
CA THR A 22 25.41 -0.80 1.48
C THR A 22 25.14 -1.41 0.11
N THR A 23 23.93 -1.90 -0.12
CA THR A 23 23.48 -2.45 -1.40
C THR A 23 23.43 -1.41 -2.51
N LEU A 24 23.12 -0.16 -2.19
CA LEU A 24 23.17 0.96 -3.14
C LEU A 24 24.62 1.33 -3.47
N LEU A 25 25.51 1.34 -2.47
CA LEU A 25 26.94 1.64 -2.67
C LEU A 25 27.66 0.55 -3.46
N THR A 26 27.28 -0.72 -3.26
CA THR A 26 27.91 -1.87 -3.92
C THR A 26 27.36 -2.17 -5.30
N LEU A 27 26.21 -1.61 -5.69
CA LEU A 27 25.60 -1.88 -6.99
C LEU A 27 26.50 -1.46 -8.17
N PRO A 28 26.99 -0.20 -8.28
CA PRO A 28 27.89 0.19 -9.36
C PRO A 28 29.17 -0.66 -9.46
N PRO A 29 29.95 -0.91 -8.38
CA PRO A 29 31.15 -1.72 -8.49
C PRO A 29 30.84 -3.19 -8.80
N SER A 30 29.70 -3.74 -8.35
CA SER A 30 29.31 -5.13 -8.68
C SER A 30 28.99 -5.28 -10.18
N ILE A 31 28.31 -4.30 -10.77
CA ILE A 31 28.06 -4.26 -12.22
C ILE A 31 29.38 -4.12 -12.97
N ALA A 32 30.23 -3.18 -12.57
CA ALA A 32 31.51 -2.93 -13.23
C ALA A 32 32.41 -4.17 -13.18
N LEU A 33 32.50 -4.83 -12.02
CA LEU A 33 33.28 -6.05 -11.83
C LEU A 33 32.75 -7.19 -12.71
N HIS A 34 31.42 -7.36 -12.79
CA HIS A 34 30.80 -8.38 -13.62
C HIS A 34 31.09 -8.17 -15.11
N ILE A 35 30.95 -6.93 -15.60
CA ILE A 35 31.24 -6.59 -17.00
C ILE A 35 32.73 -6.78 -17.30
N ALA A 36 33.61 -6.41 -16.37
CA ALA A 36 35.06 -6.46 -16.59
C ALA A 36 35.64 -7.87 -16.53
N LEU A 37 35.11 -8.74 -15.65
CA LEU A 37 35.73 -10.04 -15.34
C LEU A 37 34.97 -11.26 -15.84
N HIS A 38 33.65 -11.17 -16.08
CA HIS A 38 32.90 -12.33 -16.52
C HIS A 38 33.14 -12.59 -18.02
N PRO A 39 33.47 -13.83 -18.45
CA PRO A 39 33.80 -14.12 -19.86
C PRO A 39 32.61 -13.91 -20.83
N SER A 40 31.38 -14.03 -20.32
CA SER A 40 30.13 -13.77 -21.06
C SER A 40 29.14 -12.98 -20.20
N PRO A 41 29.31 -11.65 -20.06
CA PRO A 41 28.46 -10.84 -19.19
C PRO A 41 27.00 -10.90 -19.65
N SER A 42 26.13 -11.40 -18.79
CA SER A 42 24.68 -11.46 -18.99
C SER A 42 23.95 -11.22 -17.67
N LEU A 43 22.66 -10.86 -17.73
CA LEU A 43 21.84 -10.66 -16.53
C LEU A 43 21.73 -11.96 -15.69
N PRO A 44 21.47 -13.15 -16.26
CA PRO A 44 21.45 -14.39 -15.47
C PRO A 44 22.78 -14.65 -14.74
N ASN A 45 23.91 -14.45 -15.42
CA ASN A 45 25.24 -14.64 -14.82
C ASN A 45 25.50 -13.60 -13.72
N PHE A 46 25.02 -12.36 -13.90
CA PHE A 46 25.11 -11.33 -12.88
C PHE A 46 24.34 -11.75 -11.62
N VAL A 47 23.10 -12.21 -11.78
CA VAL A 47 22.26 -12.63 -10.65
C VAL A 47 22.81 -13.89 -9.98
N ALA A 48 23.45 -14.80 -10.73
CA ALA A 48 24.05 -16.02 -10.17
C ALA A 48 25.35 -15.75 -9.37
N SER A 49 26.04 -14.65 -9.67
CA SER A 49 27.35 -14.32 -9.11
C SER A 49 27.35 -14.12 -7.59
N PRO A 50 28.29 -14.71 -6.83
CA PRO A 50 28.30 -14.63 -5.36
C PRO A 50 28.54 -13.22 -4.81
N VAL A 51 29.07 -12.29 -5.61
CA VAL A 51 29.27 -10.88 -5.22
C VAL A 51 28.01 -10.02 -5.40
N THR A 52 26.99 -10.56 -6.08
CA THR A 52 25.74 -9.85 -6.34
C THR A 52 24.80 -9.99 -5.14
N SER A 53 24.38 -8.87 -4.57
CA SER A 53 23.42 -8.81 -3.47
C SER A 53 22.01 -9.17 -3.93
N PRO A 54 21.16 -9.77 -3.06
CA PRO A 54 19.74 -10.00 -3.37
C PRO A 54 18.98 -8.73 -3.78
N LEU A 55 19.44 -7.55 -3.35
CA LEU A 55 18.79 -6.27 -3.65
C LEU A 55 19.34 -5.56 -4.89
N HIS A 56 20.42 -6.04 -5.52
CA HIS A 56 21.03 -5.34 -6.66
C HIS A 56 20.08 -5.25 -7.87
N LEU A 57 19.48 -6.37 -8.27
CA LEU A 57 18.52 -6.37 -9.38
C LEU A 57 17.24 -5.57 -9.05
N PRO A 58 16.59 -5.76 -7.88
CA PRO A 58 15.52 -4.87 -7.41
C PRO A 58 15.84 -3.37 -7.45
N LEU A 59 17.04 -2.98 -6.98
CA LEU A 59 17.49 -1.58 -6.97
C LEU A 59 17.69 -1.08 -8.39
N PHE A 60 18.35 -1.85 -9.25
CA PHE A 60 18.54 -1.50 -10.65
C PHE A 60 17.20 -1.29 -11.37
N PHE A 61 16.25 -2.20 -11.19
CA PHE A 61 14.89 -2.06 -11.72
C PHE A 61 14.19 -0.81 -11.21
N THR A 62 14.32 -0.52 -9.91
CA THR A 62 13.66 0.64 -9.29
C THR A 62 14.26 1.97 -9.74
N LEU A 63 15.58 2.06 -9.81
CA LEU A 63 16.25 3.25 -10.33
C LEU A 63 15.95 3.47 -11.81
N GLY A 64 15.79 2.39 -12.58
CA GLY A 64 15.39 2.45 -13.99
C GLY A 64 13.92 2.85 -14.20
N SER A 65 13.01 2.47 -13.30
CA SER A 65 11.57 2.77 -13.43
C SER A 65 11.23 4.24 -13.12
N ILE A 66 11.96 4.90 -12.22
CA ILE A 66 11.77 6.31 -11.84
C ILE A 66 11.75 7.26 -13.06
N PRO A 67 12.79 7.31 -13.92
CA PRO A 67 12.78 8.21 -15.08
C PRO A 67 11.70 7.83 -16.09
N ILE A 68 11.34 6.54 -16.19
CA ILE A 68 10.25 6.07 -17.07
C ILE A 68 8.91 6.63 -16.59
N PHE A 69 8.58 6.49 -15.30
CA PHE A 69 7.32 7.02 -14.75
C PHE A 69 7.26 8.55 -14.86
N TYR A 70 8.37 9.24 -14.59
CA TYR A 70 8.43 10.68 -14.75
C TYR A 70 8.19 11.10 -16.21
N PHE A 71 8.89 10.47 -17.15
CA PHE A 71 8.77 10.75 -18.58
C PHE A 71 7.36 10.47 -19.10
N LEU A 72 6.79 9.31 -18.76
CA LEU A 72 5.41 8.98 -19.11
C LEU A 72 4.41 10.01 -18.55
N GLY A 73 4.63 10.45 -17.31
CA GLY A 73 3.83 11.50 -16.69
C GLY A 73 3.83 12.82 -17.46
N LEU A 74 4.98 13.21 -18.01
CA LEU A 74 5.14 14.41 -18.83
C LEU A 74 4.48 14.25 -20.22
N VAL A 75 4.75 13.14 -20.91
CA VAL A 75 4.26 12.93 -22.29
C VAL A 75 2.75 12.77 -22.34
N THR A 76 2.16 12.06 -21.38
CA THR A 76 0.71 11.78 -21.38
C THR A 76 -0.08 12.78 -20.54
N ASN A 77 0.58 13.76 -19.91
CA ASN A 77 -0.02 14.66 -18.91
C ASN A 77 -0.84 13.93 -17.83
N ASN A 78 -0.38 12.73 -17.46
CA ASN A 78 -1.05 11.83 -16.53
C ASN A 78 -0.01 11.21 -15.61
N ILE A 79 0.04 11.65 -14.36
CA ILE A 79 1.10 11.25 -13.44
C ILE A 79 0.82 9.94 -12.70
N SER A 80 -0.35 9.32 -12.90
CA SER A 80 -0.75 8.11 -12.15
C SER A 80 -0.20 6.80 -12.75
N TRP A 81 0.90 6.86 -13.50
CA TRP A 81 1.51 5.67 -14.10
C TRP A 81 2.07 4.71 -13.06
N VAL A 82 2.69 5.25 -12.01
CA VAL A 82 3.18 4.44 -10.89
C VAL A 82 2.03 3.75 -10.17
N ASP A 83 0.88 4.41 -10.01
CA ASP A 83 -0.30 3.80 -9.38
C ASP A 83 -0.76 2.56 -10.15
N ARG A 84 -0.70 2.58 -11.50
CA ARG A 84 -1.07 1.42 -12.34
C ARG A 84 -0.13 0.23 -12.16
N SER A 85 1.12 0.49 -11.80
CA SER A 85 2.11 -0.55 -11.54
C SER A 85 1.97 -1.18 -10.15
N TRP A 86 1.31 -0.50 -9.21
CA TRP A 86 1.17 -0.90 -7.81
C TRP A 86 0.81 -2.38 -7.59
N PRO A 87 -0.16 -2.97 -8.32
CA PRO A 87 -0.54 -4.36 -8.08
C PRO A 87 0.57 -5.37 -8.42
N LEU A 88 1.48 -5.02 -9.33
CA LEU A 88 2.51 -5.93 -9.85
C LEU A 88 3.91 -5.57 -9.36
N TYR A 89 4.16 -4.31 -9.00
CA TYR A 89 5.49 -3.83 -8.69
C TYR A 89 6.11 -4.58 -7.49
N PRO A 90 5.47 -4.70 -6.31
CA PRO A 90 6.08 -5.42 -5.19
C PRO A 90 6.30 -6.92 -5.49
N PRO A 91 5.34 -7.68 -6.08
CA PRO A 91 5.60 -9.07 -6.48
C PRO A 91 6.75 -9.23 -7.47
N VAL A 92 6.92 -8.29 -8.41
CA VAL A 92 8.07 -8.32 -9.34
C VAL A 92 9.39 -8.15 -8.59
N ILE A 93 9.46 -7.22 -7.65
CA ILE A 93 10.64 -7.03 -6.79
C ILE A 93 10.91 -8.29 -5.94
N SER A 94 9.89 -8.82 -5.28
CA SER A 94 10.00 -10.04 -4.47
C SER A 94 10.39 -11.25 -5.31
N CYS A 95 9.91 -11.35 -6.55
CA CYS A 95 10.31 -12.37 -7.50
C CYS A 95 11.80 -12.28 -7.83
N MET A 96 12.36 -11.08 -8.03
CA MET A 96 13.79 -10.90 -8.25
C MET A 96 14.63 -11.39 -7.05
N ILE A 97 14.19 -11.10 -5.82
CA ILE A 97 14.84 -11.59 -4.59
C ILE A 97 14.71 -13.11 -4.49
N PHE A 98 13.54 -13.65 -4.81
CA PHE A 98 13.25 -15.08 -4.76
C PHE A 98 14.09 -15.86 -5.78
N VAL A 99 14.15 -15.38 -7.03
CA VAL A 99 15.00 -15.95 -8.08
C VAL A 99 16.46 -15.90 -7.66
N TRP A 100 16.94 -14.78 -7.11
CA TRP A 100 18.29 -14.69 -6.55
C TRP A 100 18.55 -15.80 -5.52
N ALA A 101 17.62 -16.03 -4.58
CA ALA A 101 17.75 -17.08 -3.56
C ALA A 101 17.82 -18.48 -4.17
N LEU A 102 17.18 -18.70 -5.32
CA LEU A 102 17.17 -20.00 -6.01
C LEU A 102 18.40 -20.25 -6.88
N ILE A 103 19.01 -19.22 -7.49
CA ILE A 103 20.09 -19.40 -8.47
C ILE A 103 21.48 -18.91 -8.03
N ASN A 104 21.56 -17.99 -7.07
CA ASN A 104 22.84 -17.39 -6.68
C ASN A 104 23.75 -18.40 -5.95
N HIS A 105 25.05 -18.39 -6.26
CA HIS A 105 26.02 -19.30 -5.64
C HIS A 105 26.19 -19.06 -4.13
N ALA A 106 26.08 -17.80 -3.67
CA ALA A 106 26.13 -17.46 -2.25
C ALA A 106 24.84 -17.83 -1.50
N SER A 107 23.76 -18.24 -2.19
CA SER A 107 22.48 -18.53 -1.53
C SER A 107 22.42 -19.85 -0.77
N LEU A 108 23.46 -20.69 -0.88
CA LEU A 108 23.57 -21.94 -0.10
C LEU A 108 23.45 -21.67 1.41
N SER A 109 24.06 -20.59 1.90
CA SER A 109 24.00 -20.17 3.30
C SER A 109 22.61 -19.71 3.76
N TYR A 110 21.69 -19.43 2.81
CA TYR A 110 20.34 -18.95 3.10
C TYR A 110 19.27 -20.01 2.80
N ALA A 111 19.65 -21.24 2.44
CA ALA A 111 18.71 -22.28 2.02
C ALA A 111 17.61 -22.56 3.06
N GLY A 112 17.95 -22.51 4.35
CA GLY A 112 17.00 -22.68 5.45
C GLY A 112 15.93 -21.58 5.54
N ASN A 113 16.17 -20.40 4.97
CA ASN A 113 15.21 -19.28 4.97
C ASN A 113 14.30 -19.27 3.73
N ILE A 114 14.62 -20.06 2.68
CA ILE A 114 13.83 -20.12 1.44
C ILE A 114 12.37 -20.53 1.68
N PRO A 115 12.05 -21.51 2.55
CA PRO A 115 10.67 -21.86 2.86
C PRO A 115 9.84 -20.68 3.38
N ARG A 116 10.40 -19.86 4.27
CA ARG A 116 9.72 -18.68 4.82
C ARG A 116 9.43 -17.63 3.76
N ILE A 117 10.44 -17.25 2.97
CA ILE A 117 10.23 -16.25 1.92
C ILE A 117 9.29 -16.77 0.82
N THR A 118 9.18 -18.10 0.65
CA THR A 118 8.18 -18.73 -0.23
C THR A 118 6.77 -18.45 0.28
N LEU A 119 6.51 -18.60 1.58
CA LEU A 119 5.21 -18.26 2.18
C LEU A 119 4.90 -16.76 2.02
N MET A 120 5.86 -15.90 2.36
CA MET A 120 5.70 -14.44 2.24
C MET A 120 5.42 -14.03 0.79
N PHE A 121 6.19 -14.55 -0.17
CA PHE A 121 5.98 -14.27 -1.59
C PHE A 121 4.65 -14.82 -2.10
N GLY A 122 4.26 -16.03 -1.70
CA GLY A 122 2.96 -16.61 -2.03
C GLY A 122 1.79 -15.73 -1.57
N LEU A 123 1.86 -15.20 -0.35
CA LEU A 123 0.88 -14.25 0.18
C LEU A 123 0.83 -12.95 -0.65
N GLN A 124 1.99 -12.44 -1.06
CA GLN A 124 2.06 -11.26 -1.96
C GLN A 124 1.44 -11.54 -3.33
N LEU A 125 1.59 -12.76 -3.89
CA LEU A 125 0.95 -13.14 -5.16
C LEU A 125 -0.58 -13.23 -5.03
N ILE A 126 -1.09 -13.72 -3.89
CA ILE A 126 -2.53 -13.73 -3.59
C ILE A 126 -3.04 -12.29 -3.46
N TRP A 127 -2.36 -11.46 -2.67
CA TRP A 127 -2.67 -10.03 -2.52
C TRP A 127 -2.67 -9.30 -3.87
N SER A 128 -1.66 -9.56 -4.71
CA SER A 128 -1.49 -8.96 -6.04
C SER A 128 -2.61 -9.37 -6.99
N THR A 129 -2.96 -10.65 -7.02
CA THR A 129 -4.03 -11.18 -7.87
C THR A 129 -5.38 -10.55 -7.49
N ARG A 130 -5.66 -10.41 -6.18
CA ARG A 130 -6.83 -9.68 -5.68
C ARG A 130 -6.81 -8.22 -6.15
N LEU A 131 -5.72 -7.50 -5.93
CA LEU A 131 -5.64 -6.08 -6.26
C LEU A 131 -5.75 -5.84 -7.77
N LEU A 132 -5.11 -6.69 -8.58
CA LEU A 132 -5.17 -6.65 -10.04
C LEU A 132 -6.61 -6.92 -10.53
N SER A 133 -7.30 -7.91 -9.96
CA SER A 133 -8.71 -8.19 -10.27
C SER A 133 -9.62 -6.99 -9.96
N HIS A 134 -9.34 -6.27 -8.87
CA HIS A 134 -10.11 -5.08 -8.51
C HIS A 134 -9.77 -3.87 -9.40
N ALA A 135 -8.49 -3.62 -9.67
CA ALA A 135 -8.01 -2.53 -10.51
C ALA A 135 -8.54 -2.65 -11.95
N THR A 136 -8.54 -3.86 -12.51
CA THR A 136 -9.11 -4.15 -13.84
C THR A 136 -10.60 -3.85 -13.91
N LYS A 137 -11.40 -4.30 -12.93
CA LYS A 137 -12.84 -4.00 -12.84
C LYS A 137 -13.16 -2.51 -12.78
N ARG A 138 -12.26 -1.72 -12.18
CA ARG A 138 -12.41 -0.26 -12.07
C ARG A 138 -11.90 0.52 -13.28
N GLY A 139 -11.43 -0.17 -14.33
CA GLY A 139 -10.86 0.48 -15.51
C GLY A 139 -9.56 1.22 -15.22
N PHE A 140 -8.81 0.81 -14.19
CA PHE A 140 -7.59 1.51 -13.76
C PHE A 140 -6.47 1.51 -14.84
N TYR A 141 -6.56 0.56 -15.77
CA TYR A 141 -5.68 0.43 -16.93
C TYR A 141 -6.17 1.16 -18.18
N ASP A 142 -7.25 1.94 -18.09
CA ASP A 142 -7.59 2.90 -19.15
C ASP A 142 -6.48 3.95 -19.26
N LEU A 143 -5.87 4.04 -20.44
CA LEU A 143 -4.77 4.95 -20.74
C LEU A 143 -5.22 6.42 -20.69
N LYS A 144 -6.50 6.69 -20.92
CA LYS A 144 -7.09 8.04 -20.89
C LYS A 144 -7.50 8.48 -19.48
N GLY A 145 -7.76 7.53 -18.58
CA GLY A 145 -8.14 7.79 -17.20
C GLY A 145 -6.96 8.21 -16.32
N GLN A 146 -7.18 9.10 -15.37
CA GLN A 146 -6.23 9.43 -14.31
C GLN A 146 -6.91 9.33 -12.95
N ASP A 147 -6.15 9.02 -11.90
CA ASP A 147 -6.67 9.10 -10.54
C ASP A 147 -7.21 10.51 -10.23
N TYR A 148 -8.46 10.57 -9.82
CA TYR A 148 -9.19 11.80 -9.56
C TYR A 148 -8.55 12.68 -8.48
N ARG A 149 -7.77 12.10 -7.56
CA ARG A 149 -7.07 12.86 -6.50
C ARG A 149 -6.06 13.83 -7.11
N TYR A 150 -5.30 13.40 -8.13
CA TYR A 150 -4.34 14.29 -8.78
C TYR A 150 -5.02 15.44 -9.52
N THR A 151 -6.15 15.19 -10.19
CA THR A 151 -6.89 16.24 -10.91
C THR A 151 -7.45 17.31 -9.96
N VAL A 152 -7.78 16.93 -8.73
CA VAL A 152 -8.17 17.86 -7.67
C VAL A 152 -6.95 18.63 -7.16
N VAL A 153 -5.84 17.96 -6.84
CA VAL A 153 -4.61 18.61 -6.34
C VAL A 153 -4.06 19.61 -7.34
N GLN A 154 -4.05 19.29 -8.64
CA GLN A 154 -3.63 20.20 -9.73
C GLN A 154 -4.41 21.52 -9.75
N LYS A 155 -5.66 21.52 -9.29
CA LYS A 155 -6.50 22.72 -9.26
C LYS A 155 -6.25 23.55 -8.00
N ILE A 156 -5.79 22.93 -6.92
CA ILE A 156 -5.53 23.58 -5.63
C ILE A 156 -4.11 24.16 -5.58
N VAL A 157 -3.13 23.42 -6.12
CA VAL A 157 -1.69 23.71 -6.01
C VAL A 157 -1.20 24.46 -7.26
N PRO A 158 -0.33 25.49 -7.13
CA PRO A 158 0.25 26.17 -8.29
C PRO A 158 1.15 25.22 -9.11
N ARG A 159 1.26 25.48 -10.42
CA ARG A 159 1.92 24.58 -11.38
C ARG A 159 3.34 24.18 -10.99
N TRP A 160 4.15 25.13 -10.49
CA TRP A 160 5.53 24.85 -10.09
C TRP A 160 5.60 23.88 -8.90
N ALA A 161 4.73 24.06 -7.90
CA ALA A 161 4.68 23.17 -6.74
C ALA A 161 4.12 21.80 -7.14
N PHE A 162 3.16 21.75 -8.06
CA PHE A 162 2.68 20.48 -8.60
C PHE A 162 3.77 19.72 -9.37
N ALA A 163 4.65 20.41 -10.10
CA ALA A 163 5.80 19.78 -10.75
C ALA A 163 6.77 19.16 -9.73
N LEU A 164 7.01 19.82 -8.59
CA LEU A 164 7.79 19.24 -7.49
C LEU A 164 7.11 18.02 -6.86
N ILE A 165 5.78 18.05 -6.67
CA ILE A 165 5.01 16.89 -6.20
C ILE A 165 5.14 15.72 -7.18
N HIS A 166 4.98 15.98 -8.48
CA HIS A 166 5.14 14.95 -9.49
C HIS A 166 6.54 14.34 -9.44
N PHE A 167 7.60 15.15 -9.40
CA PHE A 167 8.96 14.65 -9.39
C PHE A 167 9.32 13.91 -8.09
N PHE A 168 9.16 14.55 -6.93
CA PHE A 168 9.64 13.99 -5.67
C PHE A 168 8.69 12.96 -5.06
N VAL A 169 7.38 13.22 -5.08
CA VAL A 169 6.40 12.37 -4.39
C VAL A 169 5.96 11.22 -5.29
N VAL A 170 5.62 11.51 -6.55
CA VAL A 170 5.02 10.51 -7.44
C VAL A 170 6.08 9.71 -8.18
N ALA A 171 7.02 10.36 -8.86
CA ALA A 171 8.02 9.66 -9.68
C ALA A 171 9.14 9.01 -8.85
N ILE A 172 9.56 9.61 -7.73
CA ILE A 172 10.64 9.09 -6.89
C ILE A 172 10.12 8.30 -5.70
N ALA A 173 9.32 8.93 -4.81
CA ALA A 173 8.97 8.30 -3.54
C ALA A 173 8.08 7.06 -3.69
N GLN A 174 7.14 7.04 -4.64
CA GLN A 174 6.26 5.88 -4.81
C GLN A 174 6.98 4.61 -5.31
N PRO A 175 7.84 4.63 -6.37
CA PRO A 175 8.61 3.44 -6.73
C PRO A 175 9.57 2.97 -5.64
N ILE A 176 10.18 3.91 -4.90
CA ILE A 176 11.02 3.57 -3.74
C ILE A 176 10.20 2.90 -2.64
N LEU A 177 8.99 3.40 -2.35
CA LEU A 177 8.09 2.79 -1.38
C LEU A 177 7.68 1.38 -1.82
N LEU A 178 7.30 1.20 -3.10
CA LEU A 178 6.92 -0.09 -3.66
C LEU A 178 8.06 -1.12 -3.60
N PHE A 179 9.29 -0.68 -3.85
CA PHE A 179 10.49 -1.48 -3.59
C PHE A 179 10.67 -1.77 -2.10
N ALA A 180 10.50 -0.77 -1.24
CA ALA A 180 10.69 -0.88 0.20
C ALA A 180 9.73 -1.90 0.82
N LEU A 181 8.50 -2.02 0.32
CA LEU A 181 7.51 -3.01 0.77
C LEU A 181 8.01 -4.46 0.66
N CYS A 182 9.03 -4.74 -0.15
CA CYS A 182 9.66 -6.05 -0.30
C CYS A 182 10.87 -6.27 0.61
N LEU A 183 11.34 -5.23 1.31
CA LEU A 183 12.46 -5.32 2.25
C LEU A 183 12.22 -6.29 3.42
N PRO A 184 11.00 -6.51 3.94
CA PRO A 184 10.77 -7.55 4.93
C PRO A 184 11.09 -8.96 4.41
N LEU A 185 10.80 -9.24 3.13
CA LEU A 185 11.15 -10.51 2.50
C LEU A 185 12.66 -10.67 2.39
N TYR A 186 13.39 -9.60 2.04
CA TYR A 186 14.85 -9.59 2.09
C TYR A 186 15.39 -9.81 3.51
N ALA A 187 14.83 -9.13 4.52
CA ALA A 187 15.23 -9.29 5.91
C ALA A 187 15.03 -10.74 6.39
N ALA A 188 13.90 -11.37 6.04
CA ALA A 188 13.65 -12.78 6.31
C ALA A 188 14.64 -13.72 5.61
N LEU A 189 15.04 -13.42 4.36
CA LEU A 189 16.05 -14.20 3.62
C LEU A 189 17.41 -14.18 4.30
N VAL A 190 17.88 -13.01 4.75
CA VAL A 190 19.23 -12.82 5.31
C VAL A 190 19.29 -12.95 6.83
N SER A 191 18.19 -13.35 7.47
CA SER A 191 18.15 -13.62 8.91
C SER A 191 19.06 -14.80 9.27
N ALA A 192 19.62 -14.79 10.48
CA ALA A 192 20.30 -15.96 11.01
C ALA A 192 19.35 -17.17 11.07
N PRO A 193 19.87 -18.41 11.00
CA PRO A 193 19.08 -19.62 11.15
C PRO A 193 18.28 -19.62 12.46
N LEU A 194 17.12 -20.29 12.44
CA LEU A 194 16.36 -20.50 13.67
C LEU A 194 17.16 -21.37 14.67
N PRO A 195 16.98 -21.14 16.00
CA PRO A 195 17.54 -22.01 17.03
C PRO A 195 17.05 -23.46 16.87
N GLN A 196 17.90 -24.45 17.17
CA GLN A 196 17.56 -25.87 16.99
C GLN A 196 16.41 -26.35 17.88
N ASP A 197 16.20 -25.71 19.04
CA ASP A 197 15.20 -26.03 20.04
C ASP A 197 13.84 -25.35 19.81
N GLN A 198 13.59 -24.84 18.60
CA GLN A 198 12.33 -24.18 18.27
C GLN A 198 11.13 -25.15 18.38
N PRO A 199 10.17 -24.90 19.28
CA PRO A 199 9.04 -25.81 19.47
C PRO A 199 8.09 -25.73 18.28
N TRP A 200 7.54 -26.89 17.88
CA TRP A 200 6.57 -27.01 16.79
C TRP A 200 7.04 -26.44 15.44
N SER A 201 8.35 -26.41 15.20
CA SER A 201 8.90 -26.01 13.92
C SER A 201 8.84 -27.13 12.88
N ILE A 202 8.70 -26.77 11.60
CA ILE A 202 8.93 -27.71 10.50
C ILE A 202 10.45 -27.82 10.24
N PRO A 203 11.02 -29.04 10.22
CA PRO A 203 12.42 -29.26 9.87
C PRO A 203 12.64 -29.15 8.35
N PHE A 204 13.87 -28.86 7.94
CA PHE A 204 14.25 -28.72 6.54
C PHE A 204 13.96 -29.98 5.71
N SER A 205 14.08 -31.17 6.31
CA SER A 205 13.76 -32.47 5.69
C SER A 205 12.37 -32.51 5.06
N ALA A 206 11.37 -31.88 5.67
CA ALA A 206 9.99 -31.87 5.20
C ALA A 206 9.80 -31.06 3.91
N VAL A 207 10.70 -30.11 3.61
CA VAL A 207 10.56 -29.17 2.49
C VAL A 207 11.71 -29.24 1.49
N ALA A 208 12.83 -29.90 1.83
CA ALA A 208 14.01 -30.00 0.98
C ALA A 208 13.69 -30.54 -0.41
N GLY A 209 12.76 -31.49 -0.52
CA GLY A 209 12.33 -32.05 -1.82
C GLY A 209 11.73 -31.03 -2.78
N LEU A 210 11.13 -29.95 -2.26
CA LEU A 210 10.53 -28.86 -3.04
C LEU A 210 11.57 -27.88 -3.59
N LEU A 211 12.80 -27.91 -3.06
CA LEU A 211 13.88 -27.01 -3.47
C LEU A 211 14.68 -27.59 -4.65
N PRO A 212 15.34 -26.72 -5.45
CA PRO A 212 16.32 -27.13 -6.45
C PRO A 212 17.37 -28.08 -5.86
N SER A 213 17.83 -29.05 -6.64
CA SER A 213 18.77 -30.11 -6.21
C SER A 213 19.98 -29.57 -5.45
N ARG A 214 20.54 -28.44 -5.91
CA ARG A 214 21.70 -27.78 -5.29
C ARG A 214 21.46 -27.28 -3.85
N LEU A 215 20.22 -27.03 -3.46
CA LEU A 215 19.84 -26.49 -2.16
C LEU A 215 19.42 -27.56 -1.16
N ARG A 216 19.11 -28.79 -1.62
CA ARG A 216 18.53 -29.85 -0.79
C ARG A 216 19.43 -30.32 0.36
N THR A 217 20.74 -30.13 0.20
CA THR A 217 21.77 -30.53 1.17
C THR A 217 22.56 -29.34 1.68
N ALA A 218 22.10 -28.11 1.43
CA ALA A 218 22.82 -26.89 1.78
C ALA A 218 22.83 -26.60 3.29
N VAL A 219 21.85 -27.13 4.04
CA VAL A 219 21.77 -27.06 5.50
C VAL A 219 21.41 -28.43 6.08
N PRO A 220 21.72 -28.72 7.36
CA PRO A 220 21.34 -29.97 8.00
C PRO A 220 19.82 -30.21 7.92
N LEU A 221 19.42 -31.47 7.67
CA LEU A 221 18.01 -31.85 7.46
C LEU A 221 17.11 -31.58 8.68
N GLU A 222 17.67 -31.62 9.88
CA GLU A 222 16.96 -31.34 11.14
C GLU A 222 16.84 -29.84 11.45
N THR A 223 17.43 -28.97 10.60
CA THR A 223 17.38 -27.51 10.83
C THR A 223 15.93 -27.04 10.80
N PRO A 224 15.45 -26.33 11.83
CA PRO A 224 14.12 -25.75 11.81
C PRO A 224 14.05 -24.59 10.81
N VAL A 225 13.04 -24.59 9.95
CA VAL A 225 12.91 -23.60 8.85
C VAL A 225 11.65 -22.77 8.89
N LEU A 226 10.58 -23.30 9.48
CA LEU A 226 9.34 -22.57 9.72
C LEU A 226 8.97 -22.73 11.19
N ALA A 227 8.78 -21.60 11.87
CA ALA A 227 8.35 -21.55 13.27
C ALA A 227 6.84 -21.35 13.37
N VAL A 228 6.30 -21.50 14.59
CA VAL A 228 4.86 -21.26 14.86
C VAL A 228 4.40 -19.88 14.40
N SER A 229 5.25 -18.86 14.57
CA SER A 229 4.98 -17.49 14.11
C SER A 229 4.70 -17.43 12.62
N ASP A 230 5.37 -18.25 11.79
CA ASP A 230 5.18 -18.26 10.35
C ASP A 230 3.76 -18.74 9.98
N TYR A 231 3.21 -19.75 10.67
CA TYR A 231 1.84 -20.22 10.44
C TYR A 231 0.80 -19.22 10.92
N ILE A 232 1.00 -18.64 12.11
CA ILE A 232 0.09 -17.64 12.67
C ILE A 232 0.04 -16.42 11.75
N MET A 233 1.20 -15.92 11.31
CA MET A 233 1.25 -14.78 10.39
C MET A 233 0.63 -15.13 9.03
N THR A 234 0.83 -16.35 8.54
CA THR A 234 0.17 -16.82 7.29
C THR A 234 -1.36 -16.77 7.43
N ALA A 235 -1.90 -17.32 8.52
CA ALA A 235 -3.34 -17.30 8.79
C ALA A 235 -3.89 -15.88 8.93
N ILE A 236 -3.17 -15.00 9.63
CA ILE A 236 -3.53 -13.58 9.78
C ILE A 236 -3.50 -12.86 8.43
N SER A 237 -2.46 -13.02 7.61
CA SER A 237 -2.37 -12.40 6.29
C SER A 237 -3.50 -12.87 5.37
N LEU A 238 -3.82 -14.17 5.37
CA LEU A 238 -4.94 -14.69 4.58
C LEU A 238 -6.28 -14.11 5.04
N PHE A 239 -6.50 -14.03 6.36
CA PHE A 239 -7.69 -13.40 6.92
C PHE A 239 -7.80 -11.93 6.52
N ILE A 240 -6.69 -11.18 6.60
CA ILE A 240 -6.63 -9.77 6.17
C ILE A 240 -6.98 -9.63 4.68
N ILE A 241 -6.43 -10.49 3.81
CA ILE A 241 -6.75 -10.48 2.37
C ILE A 241 -8.25 -10.75 2.14
N VAL A 242 -8.86 -11.67 2.89
CA VAL A 242 -10.31 -11.95 2.80
C VAL A 242 -11.13 -10.73 3.23
N VAL A 243 -10.76 -10.09 4.33
CA VAL A 243 -11.38 -8.84 4.80
C VAL A 243 -11.26 -7.76 3.72
N GLU A 244 -10.08 -7.60 3.13
CA GLU A 244 -9.83 -6.62 2.08
C GLU A 244 -10.67 -6.87 0.83
N TRP A 245 -10.69 -8.12 0.34
CA TRP A 245 -11.50 -8.53 -0.81
C TRP A 245 -12.99 -8.27 -0.57
N GLN A 246 -13.48 -8.60 0.62
CA GLN A 246 -14.88 -8.38 0.98
C GLN A 246 -15.21 -6.89 1.09
N ALA A 247 -14.24 -6.07 1.50
CA ALA A 247 -14.37 -4.62 1.51
C ALA A 247 -14.39 -4.05 0.07
N ASP A 248 -13.47 -4.44 -0.80
CA ASP A 248 -13.48 -3.98 -2.19
C ASP A 248 -14.77 -4.39 -2.91
N LYS A 249 -15.26 -5.61 -2.68
CA LYS A 249 -16.52 -6.11 -3.26
C LYS A 249 -17.74 -5.27 -2.83
N GLN A 250 -17.86 -4.97 -1.53
CA GLN A 250 -18.97 -4.15 -1.02
C GLN A 250 -18.89 -2.70 -1.54
N MET A 251 -17.69 -2.11 -1.59
CA MET A 251 -17.50 -0.77 -2.15
C MET A 251 -17.86 -0.73 -3.62
N TYR A 252 -17.37 -1.69 -4.41
CA TYR A 252 -17.66 -1.77 -5.84
C TYR A 252 -19.16 -1.90 -6.09
N ALA A 253 -19.84 -2.83 -5.42
CA ALA A 253 -21.28 -3.02 -5.54
C ALA A 253 -22.06 -1.73 -5.20
N PHE A 254 -21.70 -1.05 -4.11
CA PHE A 254 -22.32 0.21 -3.72
C PHE A 254 -22.12 1.31 -4.78
N GLN A 255 -20.90 1.49 -5.28
CA GLN A 255 -20.62 2.54 -6.25
C GLN A 255 -21.28 2.25 -7.61
N THR A 256 -21.18 1.03 -8.13
CA THR A 256 -21.81 0.66 -9.40
C THR A 256 -23.33 0.80 -9.31
N GLY A 257 -23.95 0.28 -8.23
CA GLY A 257 -25.40 0.43 -8.00
C GLY A 257 -25.84 1.89 -7.94
N LYS A 258 -25.09 2.73 -7.21
CA LYS A 258 -25.35 4.16 -7.12
C LYS A 258 -25.27 4.87 -8.47
N HIS A 259 -24.19 4.67 -9.23
CA HIS A 259 -23.99 5.37 -10.50
C HIS A 259 -25.00 4.92 -11.56
N ASN A 260 -25.34 3.62 -11.60
CA ASN A 260 -26.37 3.11 -12.50
C ASN A 260 -27.72 3.80 -12.23
N LEU A 261 -28.12 3.91 -10.96
CA LEU A 261 -29.37 4.59 -10.58
C LEU A 261 -29.34 6.09 -10.87
N ILE A 262 -28.20 6.77 -10.65
CA ILE A 262 -28.06 8.19 -11.01
C ILE A 262 -28.23 8.39 -12.52
N SER A 263 -27.73 7.47 -13.35
CA SER A 263 -27.88 7.56 -14.80
C SER A 263 -29.27 7.20 -15.31
N SER A 264 -30.04 6.41 -14.57
CA SER A 264 -31.35 5.90 -15.02
C SER A 264 -32.55 6.66 -14.45
N LEU A 265 -32.42 7.24 -13.25
CA LEU A 265 -33.54 7.89 -12.56
C LEU A 265 -33.69 9.36 -12.99
N PRO A 266 -34.93 9.86 -13.08
CA PRO A 266 -35.20 11.29 -13.20
C PRO A 266 -34.57 12.12 -12.07
N ASN A 267 -34.14 13.35 -12.37
CA ASN A 267 -33.43 14.22 -11.43
C ASN A 267 -34.22 14.56 -10.16
N ASP A 268 -35.56 14.58 -10.22
CA ASP A 268 -36.47 14.82 -9.10
C ASP A 268 -36.55 13.65 -8.11
N GLN A 269 -36.15 12.44 -8.54
CA GLN A 269 -36.08 11.25 -7.69
C GLN A 269 -34.72 11.09 -6.98
N LEU A 270 -33.78 12.00 -7.27
CA LEU A 270 -32.47 12.05 -6.62
C LEU A 270 -32.48 13.04 -5.46
N ILE A 271 -31.78 12.70 -4.38
CA ILE A 271 -31.51 13.62 -3.29
C ILE A 271 -30.35 14.52 -3.71
N HIS A 272 -30.57 15.84 -3.66
CA HIS A 272 -29.57 16.86 -3.96
C HIS A 272 -29.06 17.46 -2.64
N PRO A 273 -27.84 17.11 -2.19
CA PRO A 273 -27.29 17.71 -0.99
C PRO A 273 -27.08 19.22 -1.16
N SER A 274 -27.49 20.00 -0.16
CA SER A 274 -27.29 21.44 -0.15
C SER A 274 -25.80 21.80 -0.18
N PRO A 275 -25.41 22.87 -0.88
CA PRO A 275 -24.05 23.38 -0.77
C PRO A 275 -23.74 23.78 0.69
N PRO A 276 -22.49 23.60 1.15
CA PRO A 276 -22.09 24.02 2.48
C PRO A 276 -22.31 25.54 2.65
N THR A 277 -22.81 25.96 3.81
CA THR A 277 -23.09 27.36 4.15
C THR A 277 -21.80 28.20 4.11
N SER A 278 -21.94 29.45 3.66
CA SER A 278 -20.86 30.37 3.25
C SER A 278 -19.84 30.75 4.34
N GLU A 279 -20.12 30.53 5.62
CA GLU A 279 -19.26 30.98 6.74
C GLU A 279 -18.00 30.11 6.94
N ASP A 280 -17.94 28.91 6.36
CA ASP A 280 -16.85 27.96 6.64
C ASP A 280 -15.64 28.02 5.67
N GLN A 281 -15.59 28.87 4.63
CA GLN A 281 -14.46 28.87 3.66
C GLN A 281 -14.11 30.20 2.97
N PRO A 282 -12.94 30.81 3.26
CA PRO A 282 -12.31 31.83 2.41
C PRO A 282 -11.59 31.26 1.18
N LEU A 283 -11.55 29.93 1.01
CA LEU A 283 -10.87 29.28 -0.11
C LEU A 283 -11.86 28.56 -1.05
N ILE A 284 -12.15 29.25 -2.16
CA ILE A 284 -12.18 28.65 -3.50
C ILE A 284 -13.51 27.98 -3.91
N GLN A 285 -14.40 28.77 -4.53
CA GLN A 285 -15.30 28.32 -5.61
C GLN A 285 -14.51 28.21 -6.95
N LYS A 286 -13.36 27.51 -6.99
CA LYS A 286 -12.69 27.25 -8.28
C LYS A 286 -13.55 26.28 -9.06
N GLU A 287 -13.70 26.58 -10.35
CA GLU A 287 -14.21 25.61 -11.31
C GLU A 287 -13.43 24.30 -11.25
N GLY A 288 -14.17 23.19 -11.26
CA GLY A 288 -13.61 21.85 -11.29
C GLY A 288 -13.21 21.24 -9.94
N LEU A 289 -13.44 21.91 -8.80
CA LEU A 289 -13.39 21.27 -7.49
C LEU A 289 -14.63 20.38 -7.23
N PRO A 290 -14.56 19.41 -6.30
CA PRO A 290 -15.72 18.57 -5.95
C PRO A 290 -16.90 19.42 -5.47
N LYS A 291 -18.08 19.19 -6.07
CA LYS A 291 -19.34 19.83 -5.72
C LYS A 291 -20.30 18.82 -5.08
N PRO A 292 -21.35 19.26 -4.36
CA PRO A 292 -22.40 18.38 -3.88
C PRO A 292 -22.91 17.47 -5.00
N SER A 293 -22.93 16.17 -4.74
CA SER A 293 -23.28 15.15 -5.73
C SER A 293 -24.66 14.58 -5.42
N PRO A 294 -25.56 14.49 -6.41
CA PRO A 294 -26.83 13.82 -6.20
C PRO A 294 -26.64 12.33 -5.92
N TYR A 295 -27.61 11.73 -5.25
CA TYR A 295 -27.64 10.29 -4.97
C TYR A 295 -29.09 9.80 -4.80
N PRO A 296 -29.38 8.52 -5.12
CA PRO A 296 -30.72 7.95 -4.96
C PRO A 296 -31.02 7.68 -3.48
N VAL A 297 -32.30 7.70 -3.11
CA VAL A 297 -32.77 7.44 -1.73
C VAL A 297 -32.24 6.11 -1.18
N SER A 298 -32.20 5.06 -2.01
CA SER A 298 -31.69 3.73 -1.65
C SER A 298 -30.21 3.70 -1.25
N HIS A 299 -29.44 4.70 -1.68
CA HIS A 299 -28.01 4.83 -1.37
C HIS A 299 -27.74 6.00 -0.42
N HIS A 300 -28.76 6.53 0.26
CA HIS A 300 -28.56 7.56 1.27
C HIS A 300 -27.55 7.07 2.33
N PRO A 301 -26.56 7.89 2.73
CA PRO A 301 -26.37 9.34 2.43
C PRO A 301 -25.47 9.67 1.22
N GLY A 302 -25.29 8.75 0.28
CA GLY A 302 -24.47 8.90 -0.93
C GLY A 302 -23.10 8.20 -0.87
N TYR A 303 -22.76 7.66 0.30
CA TYR A 303 -21.54 6.91 0.60
C TYR A 303 -21.88 5.68 1.48
N PRO A 304 -21.05 4.62 1.47
CA PRO A 304 -21.34 3.42 2.24
C PRO A 304 -21.23 3.66 3.74
N THR A 305 -22.26 3.24 4.49
CA THR A 305 -22.35 3.36 5.97
C THR A 305 -22.76 2.05 6.65
N ARG A 306 -22.97 0.98 5.87
CA ARG A 306 -23.47 -0.33 6.31
C ARG A 306 -22.41 -1.41 6.09
N GLY A 307 -22.66 -2.61 6.60
CA GLY A 307 -21.70 -3.72 6.47
C GLY A 307 -20.39 -3.40 7.18
N MET A 308 -19.26 -3.55 6.49
CA MET A 308 -17.94 -3.23 7.07
C MET A 308 -17.77 -1.74 7.34
N TRP A 309 -18.48 -0.87 6.60
CA TRP A 309 -18.36 0.57 6.73
C TRP A 309 -18.90 1.10 8.04
N ARG A 310 -19.77 0.36 8.74
CA ARG A 310 -20.22 0.75 10.08
C ARG A 310 -19.13 0.61 11.15
N LEU A 311 -18.07 -0.17 10.87
CA LEU A 311 -16.97 -0.45 11.80
C LEU A 311 -15.72 0.35 11.46
N SER A 312 -15.51 0.67 10.19
CA SER A 312 -14.36 1.42 9.69
C SER A 312 -14.79 2.22 8.47
N ARG A 313 -14.40 3.48 8.34
CA ARG A 313 -14.71 4.27 7.14
C ARG A 313 -13.94 3.78 5.91
N HIS A 314 -12.75 3.21 6.10
CA HIS A 314 -11.88 2.70 5.04
C HIS A 314 -11.37 1.28 5.37
N PRO A 315 -12.25 0.26 5.40
CA PRO A 315 -11.87 -1.08 5.82
C PRO A 315 -10.87 -1.76 4.87
N ASN A 316 -10.95 -1.47 3.57
CA ASN A 316 -9.96 -1.94 2.59
C ASN A 316 -8.59 -1.27 2.80
N PHE A 317 -8.54 0.03 3.08
CA PHE A 317 -7.29 0.72 3.36
C PHE A 317 -6.64 0.25 4.67
N ALA A 318 -7.45 -0.06 5.68
CA ALA A 318 -6.97 -0.66 6.91
C ALA A 318 -6.38 -2.05 6.66
N ALA A 319 -7.07 -2.90 5.88
CA ALA A 319 -6.60 -4.22 5.53
C ALA A 319 -5.33 -4.19 4.67
N GLU A 320 -5.24 -3.30 3.67
CA GLU A 320 -4.02 -3.10 2.87
C GLU A 320 -2.82 -2.74 3.75
N GLN A 321 -2.96 -1.78 4.67
CA GLN A 321 -1.91 -1.44 5.62
C GLN A 321 -1.53 -2.61 6.53
N LEU A 322 -2.52 -3.32 7.08
CA LEU A 322 -2.30 -4.47 7.95
C LEU A 322 -1.62 -5.64 7.21
N PHE A 323 -1.88 -5.81 5.91
CA PHE A 323 -1.20 -6.81 5.11
C PHE A 323 0.31 -6.53 5.07
N TRP A 324 0.73 -5.30 4.79
CA TRP A 324 2.15 -4.95 4.78
C TRP A 324 2.78 -4.92 6.18
N VAL A 325 2.02 -4.58 7.22
CA VAL A 325 2.45 -4.80 8.62
C VAL A 325 2.70 -6.28 8.87
N SER A 326 1.82 -7.18 8.41
CA SER A 326 2.01 -8.62 8.58
C SER A 326 3.28 -9.13 7.87
N GLN A 327 3.61 -8.61 6.68
CA GLN A 327 4.87 -8.91 5.99
C GLN A 327 6.09 -8.47 6.83
N GLY A 328 6.02 -7.29 7.45
CA GLY A 328 7.02 -6.83 8.39
C GLY A 328 7.16 -7.70 9.64
N LEU A 329 6.03 -8.17 10.18
CA LEU A 329 5.98 -9.04 11.35
C LEU A 329 6.56 -10.44 11.09
N PHE A 330 6.40 -11.02 9.90
CA PHE A 330 7.10 -12.25 9.51
C PHE A 330 8.62 -12.12 9.72
N ALA A 331 9.20 -11.04 9.20
CA ALA A 331 10.62 -10.77 9.34
C ALA A 331 11.00 -10.45 10.80
N ALA A 332 10.19 -9.63 11.50
CA ALA A 332 10.46 -9.25 12.88
C ALA A 332 10.46 -10.45 13.84
N PHE A 333 9.47 -11.34 13.76
CA PHE A 333 9.41 -12.53 14.62
C PHE A 333 10.56 -13.50 14.33
N THR A 334 10.92 -13.67 13.06
CA THR A 334 12.08 -14.45 12.67
C THR A 334 13.37 -13.86 13.23
N GLY A 335 13.58 -12.55 13.06
CA GLY A 335 14.76 -11.88 13.56
C GLY A 335 14.85 -11.93 15.08
N ALA A 336 13.72 -11.86 15.77
CA ALA A 336 13.67 -12.03 17.23
C ALA A 336 14.05 -13.47 17.63
N ALA A 337 13.50 -14.47 16.94
CA ALA A 337 13.81 -15.88 17.22
C ALA A 337 15.27 -16.25 16.91
N SER A 338 15.88 -15.64 15.88
CA SER A 338 17.26 -15.93 15.48
C SER A 338 18.31 -14.98 16.06
N GLY A 339 17.92 -14.00 16.89
CA GLY A 339 18.81 -12.97 17.44
C GLY A 339 19.22 -11.87 16.45
N THR A 340 18.74 -11.91 15.20
CA THR A 340 19.06 -10.90 14.18
C THR A 340 18.39 -9.54 14.47
N ALA A 341 17.29 -9.52 15.22
CA ALA A 341 16.52 -8.29 15.51
C ALA A 341 17.31 -7.26 16.33
N GLU A 342 18.33 -7.67 17.08
CA GLU A 342 19.22 -6.77 17.84
C GLU A 342 20.09 -5.91 16.92
N GLN A 343 20.23 -6.30 15.65
CA GLN A 343 20.92 -5.49 14.66
C GLN A 343 20.04 -4.29 14.29
N GLY A 344 20.46 -3.08 14.67
CA GLY A 344 19.63 -1.87 14.53
C GLY A 344 19.12 -1.54 13.11
N TRP A 345 19.71 -2.13 12.06
CA TRP A 345 19.21 -2.03 10.69
C TRP A 345 18.01 -2.94 10.41
N PHE A 346 17.93 -4.10 11.08
CA PHE A 346 16.99 -5.17 10.76
C PHE A 346 15.54 -4.75 10.98
N MET A 347 15.21 -4.25 12.17
CA MET A 347 13.85 -3.81 12.49
C MET A 347 13.39 -2.64 11.63
N ARG A 348 14.32 -1.78 11.18
CA ARG A 348 14.02 -0.70 10.24
C ARG A 348 13.69 -1.24 8.85
N THR A 349 14.43 -2.25 8.39
CA THR A 349 14.16 -2.94 7.11
C THR A 349 12.85 -3.74 7.16
N ALA A 350 12.54 -4.34 8.31
CA ALA A 350 11.32 -5.13 8.51
C ALA A 350 10.05 -4.27 8.68
N LEU A 351 10.08 -3.22 9.50
CA LEU A 351 8.87 -2.44 9.85
C LEU A 351 8.82 -1.03 9.27
N GLY A 352 9.95 -0.47 8.84
CA GLY A 352 9.99 0.86 8.22
C GLY A 352 9.08 1.01 6.99
N PRO A 353 9.04 0.02 6.06
CA PRO A 353 8.20 0.11 4.88
C PRO A 353 6.71 0.20 5.16
N CYS A 354 6.18 -0.60 6.11
CA CYS A 354 4.76 -0.54 6.44
C CYS A 354 4.39 0.78 7.14
N PHE A 355 5.29 1.36 7.93
CA PHE A 355 5.10 2.71 8.48
C PHE A 355 5.07 3.78 7.39
N ALA A 356 5.99 3.73 6.42
CA ALA A 356 6.00 4.65 5.28
C ALA A 356 4.72 4.52 4.44
N LEU A 357 4.23 3.31 4.24
CA LEU A 357 2.94 3.06 3.59
C LEU A 357 1.78 3.68 4.39
N SER A 358 1.75 3.51 5.70
CA SER A 358 0.71 4.10 6.54
C SER A 358 0.71 5.63 6.45
N LEU A 359 1.88 6.29 6.38
CA LEU A 359 1.94 7.74 6.16
C LEU A 359 1.34 8.16 4.81
N LEU A 360 1.63 7.41 3.74
CA LEU A 360 1.02 7.64 2.42
C LEU A 360 -0.50 7.48 2.49
N PHE A 361 -0.98 6.43 3.17
CA PHE A 361 -2.41 6.16 3.33
C PHE A 361 -3.10 7.25 4.15
N CYS A 362 -2.54 7.69 5.28
CA CYS A 362 -3.07 8.82 6.05
C CYS A 362 -3.23 10.07 5.17
N SER A 363 -2.20 10.41 4.39
CA SER A 363 -2.21 11.59 3.50
C SER A 363 -3.28 11.46 2.41
N SER A 364 -3.39 10.26 1.82
CA SER A 364 -4.38 9.94 0.79
C SER A 364 -5.81 9.93 1.33
N THR A 365 -6.03 9.38 2.52
CA THR A 365 -7.34 9.30 3.17
C THR A 365 -7.83 10.69 3.54
N PHE A 366 -6.96 11.55 4.08
CA PHE A 366 -7.30 12.95 4.34
C PHE A 366 -7.86 13.65 3.11
N LEU A 367 -7.19 13.55 1.96
CA LEU A 367 -7.67 14.12 0.70
C LEU A 367 -8.99 13.48 0.24
N THR A 368 -9.10 12.15 0.36
CA THR A 368 -10.28 11.39 -0.04
C THR A 368 -11.51 11.75 0.79
N GLU A 369 -11.35 11.90 2.10
CA GLU A 369 -12.39 12.34 3.02
C GLU A 369 -12.75 13.81 2.81
N TRP A 370 -11.78 14.67 2.50
CA TRP A 370 -12.05 16.06 2.14
C TRP A 370 -12.92 16.14 0.86
N ILE A 371 -12.57 15.37 -0.18
CA ILE A 371 -13.38 15.26 -1.41
C ILE A 371 -14.78 14.73 -1.08
N SER A 372 -14.88 13.71 -0.21
CA SER A 372 -16.15 13.12 0.18
C SER A 372 -17.03 14.09 0.97
N GLY A 373 -16.45 14.86 1.89
CA GLY A 373 -17.15 15.90 2.65
C GLY A 373 -17.67 17.04 1.78
N ARG A 374 -16.98 17.34 0.67
CA ARG A 374 -17.44 18.32 -0.34
C ARG A 374 -18.62 17.78 -1.16
N LYS A 375 -18.61 16.50 -1.50
CA LYS A 375 -19.69 15.84 -2.25
C LYS A 375 -20.93 15.59 -1.38
N TYR A 376 -20.71 15.25 -0.11
CA TYR A 376 -21.73 14.83 0.83
C TYR A 376 -21.52 15.53 2.19
N PRO A 377 -22.18 16.67 2.46
CA PRO A 377 -21.98 17.44 3.69
C PRO A 377 -22.20 16.64 4.99
N SER A 378 -23.10 15.66 4.97
CA SER A 378 -23.36 14.76 6.10
C SER A 378 -22.13 13.92 6.49
N PHE A 379 -21.15 13.76 5.59
CA PHE A 379 -19.93 12.99 5.87
C PHE A 379 -19.16 13.54 7.08
N LYS A 380 -19.19 14.87 7.32
CA LYS A 380 -18.58 15.49 8.52
C LYS A 380 -19.17 14.93 9.82
N ARG A 381 -20.48 14.68 9.83
CA ARG A 381 -21.20 14.07 10.98
C ARG A 381 -20.92 12.57 11.06
N TYR A 382 -20.82 11.88 9.92
CA TYR A 382 -20.48 10.46 9.88
C TYR A 382 -19.11 10.14 10.51
N LYS A 383 -18.11 11.01 10.35
CA LYS A 383 -16.80 10.85 11.01
C LYS A 383 -16.87 10.84 12.54
N GLN A 384 -17.96 11.34 13.13
CA GLN A 384 -18.18 11.31 14.58
C GLN A 384 -18.79 9.98 15.05
N LEU A 385 -19.29 9.14 14.14
CA LEU A 385 -19.91 7.86 14.46
C LEU A 385 -19.00 6.66 14.25
N VAL A 386 -18.14 6.71 13.22
CA VAL A 386 -17.32 5.59 12.76
C VAL A 386 -15.89 6.05 12.64
N GLY A 387 -14.92 5.26 13.12
CA GLY A 387 -13.49 5.49 13.04
C GLY A 387 -12.90 5.36 11.63
N GLU A 388 -11.71 5.89 11.41
CA GLU A 388 -11.11 5.99 10.08
C GLU A 388 -10.69 4.63 9.54
N PHE A 389 -9.89 3.88 10.32
CA PHE A 389 -9.29 2.63 9.86
C PHE A 389 -9.74 1.44 10.69
N LEU A 390 -9.59 1.48 12.02
CA LEU A 390 -9.74 0.28 12.83
C LEU A 390 -11.02 0.30 13.71
N PRO A 391 -11.68 -0.86 13.95
CA PRO A 391 -12.93 -0.92 14.71
C PRO A 391 -12.86 -0.36 16.14
N GLN A 392 -11.69 -0.42 16.79
CA GLN A 392 -11.52 0.18 18.11
C GLN A 392 -11.71 1.70 18.11
N GLU A 393 -11.37 2.39 17.02
CA GLU A 393 -11.64 3.83 16.89
C GLU A 393 -13.15 4.10 16.90
N THR A 394 -13.92 3.26 16.19
CA THR A 394 -15.38 3.29 16.22
C THR A 394 -15.92 3.00 17.62
N ALA A 395 -15.33 2.07 18.36
CA ALA A 395 -15.73 1.77 19.73
C ALA A 395 -15.48 2.96 20.67
N LEU A 396 -14.36 3.66 20.51
CA LEU A 396 -14.05 4.87 21.27
C LEU A 396 -15.01 6.02 20.93
N LEU A 397 -15.30 6.23 19.64
CA LEU A 397 -16.30 7.22 19.20
C LEU A 397 -17.71 6.87 19.70
N TRP A 398 -18.04 5.59 19.74
CA TRP A 398 -19.30 5.10 20.31
C TRP A 398 -19.40 5.49 21.78
N LEU A 399 -18.38 5.18 22.58
CA LEU A 399 -18.34 5.49 24.01
C LEU A 399 -18.46 7.00 24.23
N TRP A 400 -17.68 7.78 23.48
CA TRP A 400 -17.70 9.24 23.56
C TRP A 400 -19.07 9.84 23.23
N GLY A 401 -19.71 9.36 22.15
CA GLY A 401 -21.03 9.81 21.74
C GLY A 401 -22.15 9.44 22.72
N VAL A 402 -22.03 8.30 23.41
CA VAL A 402 -22.95 7.89 24.48
C VAL A 402 -22.78 8.80 25.69
N VAL A 403 -21.53 9.02 26.15
CA VAL A 403 -21.23 9.89 27.30
C VAL A 403 -21.72 11.33 27.07
N ARG A 404 -21.61 11.85 25.85
CA ARG A 404 -22.07 13.20 25.50
C ARG A 404 -23.56 13.30 25.14
N GLY A 405 -24.29 12.18 25.07
CA GLY A 405 -25.69 12.15 24.63
C GLY A 405 -25.92 12.55 23.16
N THR A 406 -24.86 12.72 22.36
CA THR A 406 -24.96 13.20 20.96
C THR A 406 -25.22 12.08 19.97
N ARG A 407 -24.99 10.82 20.36
CA ARG A 407 -25.04 9.67 19.44
C ARG A 407 -26.40 9.48 18.77
N GLY A 408 -27.49 9.61 19.53
CA GLY A 408 -28.85 9.39 18.99
C GLY A 408 -29.17 10.35 17.84
N GLN A 409 -28.85 11.64 18.02
CA GLN A 409 -29.02 12.66 16.99
C GLN A 409 -28.15 12.35 15.76
N LEU A 410 -26.88 12.02 15.95
CA LEU A 410 -25.96 11.71 14.84
C LEU A 410 -26.43 10.50 14.03
N VAL A 411 -26.90 9.44 14.70
CA VAL A 411 -27.46 8.26 14.03
C VAL A 411 -28.69 8.66 13.21
N LYS A 412 -29.58 9.47 13.77
CA LYS A 412 -30.76 9.98 13.07
C LYS A 412 -30.38 10.73 11.80
N GLU A 413 -29.46 11.70 11.92
CA GLU A 413 -29.00 12.55 10.80
C GLU A 413 -28.34 11.77 9.65
N ILE A 414 -27.70 10.64 9.94
CA ILE A 414 -26.95 9.86 8.94
C ILE A 414 -27.78 8.74 8.30
N TYR A 415 -28.68 8.11 9.07
CA TYR A 415 -29.37 6.91 8.63
C TYR A 415 -30.84 7.14 8.25
N GLU A 416 -31.47 8.23 8.69
CA GLU A 416 -32.81 8.59 8.23
C GLU A 416 -32.75 9.38 6.93
N ALA A 417 -33.23 8.78 5.85
CA ALA A 417 -33.26 9.45 4.55
C ALA A 417 -34.26 10.62 4.55
N PRO A 418 -33.91 11.78 3.96
CA PRO A 418 -34.85 12.85 3.69
C PRO A 418 -36.01 12.34 2.84
N ARG A 419 -37.24 12.77 3.14
CA ARG A 419 -38.39 12.46 2.27
C ARG A 419 -38.22 13.16 0.91
N PRO A 420 -38.45 12.48 -0.22
CA PRO A 420 -38.49 13.13 -1.53
C PRO A 420 -39.55 14.23 -1.55
N VAL A 421 -39.25 15.35 -2.22
CA VAL A 421 -40.14 16.53 -2.30
C VAL A 421 -41.52 16.16 -2.87
N THR A 422 -41.61 15.14 -3.71
CA THR A 422 -42.85 14.62 -4.32
C THR A 422 -43.73 13.76 -3.40
N MET A 423 -43.26 13.39 -2.20
CA MET A 423 -44.06 12.67 -1.20
C MET A 423 -44.53 13.53 -0.02
N ALA A 424 -44.39 14.86 -0.12
CA ALA A 424 -45.15 15.76 0.73
C ALA A 424 -46.64 15.63 0.33
N ARG A 425 -47.43 14.92 1.14
CA ARG A 425 -48.90 14.96 1.02
C ARG A 425 -49.31 16.43 0.93
N PRO A 426 -50.23 16.82 0.03
CA PRO A 426 -50.86 18.12 0.13
C PRO A 426 -51.54 18.16 1.50
N SER A 427 -50.95 18.90 2.43
CA SER A 427 -51.57 19.20 3.71
C SER A 427 -52.84 19.98 3.39
N GLU A 428 -53.96 19.39 3.80
CA GLU A 428 -55.29 19.96 3.88
C GLU A 428 -55.25 21.48 3.99
N GLN A 429 -55.58 22.15 2.88
CA GLN A 429 -56.06 23.52 2.93
C GLN A 429 -57.39 23.44 3.66
N HIS A 430 -57.39 23.82 4.94
CA HIS A 430 -58.60 24.06 5.70
C HIS A 430 -59.49 25.06 4.92
N TYR A 431 -60.69 24.58 4.61
CA TYR A 431 -61.84 25.38 4.21
C TYR A 431 -62.29 26.32 5.33
#